data_AF-A0A6C0C3N5-F1
#
_entry.id   AF-A0A6C0C3N5-F1
#
_cell.length_a   1.000
_cell.length_b   1.000
_cell.length_c   1.000
_cell.angle_alpha   90.00
_cell.angle_beta   90.00
_cell.angle_gamma   90.00
#
_symmetry.space_group_name_H-M   'P 1'
#
loop_
_entity.id
_entity.type
_entity.pdbx_description
1 polymer ?
#
loop_
_entity_poly.entity_id
_entity_poly.type
_entity_poly.pdbx_seq_one_letter_code
_entity_poly.pdbx_strand_id
1 'polypeptide(L)'
;MSTRRKKSKTRKLVPWAGWGKKKPSSRQRTVMYKNCGKKCFLGPTRRPHPSFPICIKKTCRVNTKGVYAAYIRARQWGKKPSQYKGKSRPTMRRSTYTSVARKAKRILKRTNSKKKR
;
A
#
# COMPACT_ATOMS: atom_id res chain seq x y z
N MET A 1 7.58 3.32 46.57
CA MET A 1 7.78 4.22 45.41
C MET A 1 6.96 3.72 44.22
N SER A 2 5.84 4.36 43.90
CA SER A 2 4.92 3.93 42.82
C SER A 2 5.45 4.36 41.46
N THR A 3 5.91 3.41 40.64
CA THR A 3 6.45 3.68 39.30
C THR A 3 5.29 3.98 38.34
N ARG A 4 5.14 5.27 38.00
CA ARG A 4 4.15 5.78 37.04
C ARG A 4 4.45 5.18 35.64
N ARG A 5 3.84 4.04 35.29
CA ARG A 5 3.89 3.43 33.94
C ARG A 5 3.44 4.47 32.90
N LYS A 6 4.37 4.98 32.09
CA LYS A 6 4.07 5.85 30.94
C LYS A 6 3.10 5.10 30.01
N LYS A 7 1.85 5.58 29.89
CA LYS A 7 0.87 5.11 28.89
C LYS A 7 1.55 5.08 27.52
N SER A 8 1.77 3.89 26.96
CA SER A 8 2.33 3.77 25.61
C SER A 8 1.36 4.41 24.62
N LYS A 9 1.86 5.29 23.74
CA LYS A 9 1.05 5.94 22.70
C LYS A 9 0.42 4.83 21.84
N THR A 10 -0.88 4.58 22.02
CA THR A 10 -1.63 3.63 21.19
C THR A 10 -1.48 4.08 19.73
N ARG A 11 -1.07 3.16 18.86
CA ARG A 11 -0.86 3.47 17.44
C ARG A 11 -2.18 3.98 16.86
N LYS A 12 -2.17 5.18 16.23
CA LYS A 12 -3.33 5.77 15.57
C LYS A 12 -4.04 4.73 14.71
N LEU A 13 -5.35 4.58 14.90
CA LEU A 13 -6.22 3.71 14.10
C LEU A 13 -6.29 4.24 12.68
N VAL A 14 -5.49 3.67 11.78
CA VAL A 14 -5.45 4.05 10.36
C VAL A 14 -6.31 3.10 9.51
N PRO A 15 -6.93 3.58 8.41
CA PRO A 15 -7.77 2.73 7.56
C PRO A 15 -7.10 1.49 6.97
N TRP A 16 -5.76 1.49 6.85
CA TRP A 16 -4.97 0.35 6.40
C TRP A 16 -4.41 -0.51 7.53
N ALA A 17 -4.86 -0.31 8.77
CA ALA A 17 -4.44 -1.09 9.93
C ALA A 17 -4.74 -2.58 9.73
N GLY A 18 -3.76 -3.42 10.08
CA GLY A 18 -3.80 -4.87 9.88
C GLY A 18 -3.47 -5.33 8.46
N TRP A 19 -3.25 -4.43 7.50
CA TRP A 19 -2.83 -4.82 6.14
C TRP A 19 -1.54 -5.64 6.13
N GLY A 20 -0.61 -5.36 7.05
CA GLY A 20 0.64 -6.11 7.18
C GLY A 20 0.48 -7.62 7.36
N LYS A 21 -0.62 -8.08 7.98
CA LYS A 21 -0.92 -9.52 8.17
C LYS A 21 -1.61 -10.16 6.94
N LYS A 22 -2.32 -9.34 6.16
CA LYS A 22 -3.14 -9.76 5.00
C LYS A 22 -2.40 -9.64 3.67
N LYS A 23 -1.38 -8.77 3.58
CA LYS A 23 -0.59 -8.54 2.37
C LYS A 23 0.15 -9.82 1.96
N PRO A 24 0.38 -10.02 0.66
CA PRO A 24 1.27 -11.08 0.19
C PRO A 24 2.74 -10.80 0.53
N SER A 25 3.46 -11.87 0.88
CA SER A 25 4.92 -11.88 0.98
C SER A 25 5.57 -11.72 -0.40
N SER A 26 6.88 -11.49 -0.43
CA SER A 26 7.66 -11.30 -1.66
C SER A 26 7.44 -12.40 -2.70
N ARG A 27 7.68 -13.68 -2.34
CA ARG A 27 7.43 -14.83 -3.22
C ARG A 27 5.96 -14.93 -3.64
N GLN A 28 5.04 -14.68 -2.71
CA GLN A 28 3.59 -14.69 -3.00
C GLN A 28 3.20 -13.60 -4.00
N ARG A 29 3.85 -12.43 -4.01
CA ARG A 29 3.57 -11.38 -4.99
C ARG A 29 3.89 -11.84 -6.40
N THR A 30 5.03 -12.49 -6.60
CA THR A 30 5.40 -13.02 -7.92
C THR A 30 4.37 -14.03 -8.42
N VAL A 31 4.00 -15.01 -7.58
CA VAL A 31 2.98 -16.01 -7.92
C VAL A 31 1.62 -15.36 -8.20
N MET A 32 1.17 -14.47 -7.31
CA MET A 32 -0.11 -13.80 -7.48
C MET A 32 -0.16 -12.89 -8.69
N TYR A 33 0.97 -12.34 -9.14
CA TYR A 33 0.99 -11.55 -10.36
C TYR A 33 0.92 -12.40 -11.61
N LYS A 34 1.50 -13.61 -11.60
CA LYS A 34 1.25 -14.59 -12.67
C LYS A 34 -0.25 -14.94 -12.76
N ASN A 35 -0.92 -15.13 -11.63
CA ASN A 35 -2.32 -15.60 -11.60
C ASN A 35 -3.35 -14.47 -11.76
N CYS A 36 -3.17 -13.34 -11.06
CA CYS A 36 -4.15 -12.25 -11.00
C CYS A 36 -3.76 -11.03 -11.87
N GLY A 37 -2.47 -10.91 -12.23
CA GLY A 37 -1.95 -9.79 -13.02
C GLY A 37 -2.19 -8.41 -12.43
N LYS A 38 -2.35 -7.42 -13.33
CA LYS A 38 -2.51 -5.98 -13.01
C LYS A 38 -3.78 -5.66 -12.20
N LYS A 39 -4.73 -6.59 -12.08
CA LYS A 39 -5.92 -6.43 -11.23
C LYS A 39 -5.55 -6.27 -9.76
N CYS A 40 -4.49 -6.96 -9.32
CA CYS A 40 -4.09 -7.01 -7.92
C CYS A 40 -2.86 -6.15 -7.58
N PHE A 41 -2.25 -5.52 -8.58
CA PHE A 41 -1.01 -4.77 -8.45
C PHE A 41 -1.10 -3.46 -9.23
N LEU A 42 -1.08 -2.32 -8.54
CA LEU A 42 -1.30 -1.00 -9.14
C LEU A 42 -0.04 -0.31 -9.67
N GLY A 43 1.10 -1.00 -9.70
CA GLY A 43 2.38 -0.48 -10.18
C GLY A 43 3.00 -1.35 -11.26
N PRO A 44 4.14 -0.93 -11.82
CA PRO A 44 4.86 -1.73 -12.79
C PRO A 44 5.42 -2.98 -12.10
N THR A 45 5.54 -4.03 -12.90
CA THR A 45 6.19 -5.28 -12.52
C THR A 45 7.68 -5.07 -12.66
N ARG A 46 8.30 -4.51 -11.63
CA ARG A 46 9.75 -4.39 -11.56
C ARG A 46 10.30 -5.42 -10.60
N ARG A 47 11.46 -5.97 -10.94
CA ARG A 47 12.09 -7.07 -10.22
C ARG A 47 12.48 -6.66 -8.78
N PRO A 48 12.50 -7.62 -7.84
CA PRO A 48 12.13 -9.03 -8.03
C PRO A 48 10.61 -9.29 -7.95
N HIS A 49 9.81 -8.34 -7.47
CA HIS A 49 8.39 -8.57 -7.20
C HIS A 49 7.47 -7.39 -7.62
N PRO A 50 6.25 -7.69 -8.08
CA PRO A 50 5.24 -6.69 -8.38
C PRO A 50 5.01 -5.72 -7.22
N SER A 51 5.01 -4.44 -7.56
CA SER A 51 4.87 -3.35 -6.58
C SER A 51 3.40 -3.06 -6.29
N PHE A 52 3.12 -2.66 -5.05
CA PHE A 52 1.78 -2.23 -4.58
C PHE A 52 0.68 -3.29 -4.68
N PRO A 53 0.76 -4.36 -3.87
CA PRO A 53 -0.35 -5.31 -3.76
C PRO A 53 -1.58 -4.62 -3.16
N ILE A 54 -2.73 -4.81 -3.80
CA ILE A 54 -4.05 -4.38 -3.29
C ILE A 54 -4.98 -5.56 -2.96
N CYS A 55 -4.63 -6.76 -3.40
CA CYS A 55 -5.36 -7.99 -3.09
C CYS A 55 -4.79 -8.71 -1.88
N ILE A 56 -5.66 -9.46 -1.18
CA ILE A 56 -5.29 -10.30 -0.04
C ILE A 56 -4.44 -11.46 -0.55
N LYS A 57 -3.43 -11.89 0.23
CA LYS A 57 -2.62 -13.07 -0.09
C LYS A 57 -3.49 -14.28 -0.46
N LYS A 58 -3.06 -15.06 -1.45
CA LYS A 58 -3.76 -16.24 -2.00
C LYS A 58 -5.14 -15.96 -2.64
N THR A 59 -5.50 -14.70 -2.91
CA THR A 59 -6.77 -14.36 -3.56
C THR A 59 -6.58 -13.30 -4.64
N CYS A 60 -7.46 -13.27 -5.65
CA CYS A 60 -7.51 -12.16 -6.60
C CYS A 60 -8.57 -11.09 -6.23
N ARG A 61 -8.91 -10.98 -4.92
CA ARG A 61 -9.94 -10.07 -4.41
C ARG A 61 -9.31 -8.80 -3.86
N VAL A 62 -9.72 -7.66 -4.41
CA VAL A 62 -9.24 -6.33 -3.99
C VAL A 62 -9.77 -6.03 -2.59
N ASN A 63 -8.88 -5.55 -1.71
CA ASN A 63 -9.24 -5.13 -0.35
C ASN A 63 -9.00 -3.63 -0.17
N THR A 64 -9.98 -2.92 0.37
CA THR A 64 -9.91 -1.48 0.65
C THR A 64 -8.69 -1.10 1.50
N LYS A 65 -8.31 -1.93 2.48
CA LYS A 65 -7.10 -1.71 3.31
C LYS A 65 -5.83 -1.77 2.47
N GLY A 66 -5.77 -2.69 1.49
CA GLY A 66 -4.66 -2.81 0.56
C GLY A 66 -4.57 -1.63 -0.39
N VAL A 67 -5.71 -1.14 -0.88
CA VAL A 67 -5.78 0.06 -1.71
C VAL A 67 -5.34 1.31 -0.92
N TYR A 68 -5.78 1.47 0.33
CA TYR A 68 -5.30 2.54 1.21
C TYR A 68 -3.79 2.44 1.46
N ALA A 69 -3.28 1.24 1.76
CA ALA A 69 -1.84 1.03 1.96
C ALA A 69 -1.03 1.40 0.71
N ALA A 70 -1.51 1.00 -0.48
CA ALA A 70 -0.89 1.34 -1.75
C ALA A 70 -0.90 2.86 -1.99
N TYR A 71 -2.04 3.53 -1.74
CA TYR A 71 -2.17 4.97 -1.86
C TYR A 71 -1.19 5.73 -0.96
N ILE A 72 -1.12 5.39 0.32
CA ILE A 72 -0.22 6.05 1.27
C ILE A 72 1.23 5.84 0.89
N ARG A 73 1.62 4.60 0.55
CA ARG A 73 3.00 4.30 0.17
C ARG A 73 3.40 5.02 -1.12
N ALA A 74 2.51 5.07 -2.10
CA ALA A 74 2.72 5.80 -3.35
C ALA A 74 2.84 7.31 -3.11
N ARG A 75 2.10 7.90 -2.16
CA ARG A 75 2.27 9.31 -1.79
C ARG A 75 3.59 9.60 -1.07
N GLN A 76 4.04 8.69 -0.21
CA GLN A 76 5.34 8.83 0.44
C GLN A 76 6.48 8.85 -0.58
N TRP A 77 6.43 7.94 -1.55
CA TRP A 77 7.44 7.80 -2.61
C TRP A 77 7.21 8.69 -3.84
N GLY A 78 6.11 9.44 -3.87
CA GLY A 78 5.84 10.46 -4.89
C GLY A 78 6.38 11.85 -4.54
N LYS A 79 7.04 12.00 -3.39
CA LYS A 79 7.66 13.25 -2.93
C LYS A 79 8.86 13.63 -3.81
N LYS A 80 9.25 14.90 -3.76
CA LYS A 80 10.47 15.36 -4.43
C LYS A 80 11.69 14.67 -3.80
N PRO A 81 12.75 14.35 -4.58
CA PRO A 81 13.96 13.72 -4.04
C PRO A 81 14.57 14.43 -2.83
N SER A 82 14.53 15.77 -2.82
CA SER A 82 15.01 16.61 -1.71
C SER A 82 14.23 16.46 -0.40
N GLN A 83 13.04 15.84 -0.43
CA GLN A 83 12.19 15.67 0.74
C GLN A 83 12.37 14.29 1.44
N TYR A 84 13.20 13.40 0.89
CA TYR A 84 13.51 12.13 1.54
C TYR A 84 14.57 12.33 2.62
N LYS A 85 14.35 11.74 3.80
CA LYS A 85 15.33 11.72 4.89
C LYS A 85 16.17 10.43 4.81
N GLY A 86 17.50 10.56 4.93
CA GLY A 86 18.44 9.43 4.97
C GLY A 86 18.46 8.60 3.67
N LYS A 87 18.75 7.30 3.80
CA LYS A 87 18.91 6.36 2.67
C LYS A 87 17.59 5.91 2.01
N SER A 88 16.45 6.46 2.42
CA SER A 88 15.13 5.97 2.00
C SER A 88 14.72 6.48 0.61
N ARG A 89 15.42 5.97 -0.42
CA ARG A 89 15.19 6.34 -1.82
C ARG A 89 14.37 5.27 -2.54
N PRO A 90 13.19 5.63 -3.10
CA PRO A 90 12.45 4.71 -3.95
C PRO A 90 13.20 4.47 -5.28
N THR A 91 13.09 3.25 -5.81
CA THR A 91 13.82 2.83 -7.02
C THR A 91 13.15 3.24 -8.34
N MET A 92 11.88 3.64 -8.32
CA MET A 92 11.12 3.98 -9.53
C MET A 92 11.07 5.49 -9.77
N ARG A 93 10.76 5.87 -11.01
CA ARG A 93 10.52 7.28 -11.35
C ARG A 93 9.36 7.82 -10.51
N ARG A 94 9.47 9.08 -10.10
CA ARG A 94 8.42 9.79 -9.32
C ARG A 94 7.04 9.69 -9.98
N SER A 95 6.99 9.80 -11.31
CA SER A 95 5.77 9.67 -12.12
C SER A 95 5.05 8.33 -11.94
N THR A 96 5.79 7.24 -11.71
CA THR A 96 5.23 5.92 -11.42
C THR A 96 4.42 5.96 -10.13
N TYR A 97 5.01 6.51 -9.06
CA TYR A 97 4.35 6.62 -7.77
C TYR A 97 3.12 7.53 -7.80
N THR A 98 3.20 8.67 -8.50
CA THR A 98 2.05 9.56 -8.63
C THR A 98 0.92 8.89 -9.42
N SER A 99 1.22 8.14 -10.47
CA SER A 99 0.23 7.35 -11.22
C SER A 99 -0.44 6.28 -10.35
N VAL A 100 0.34 5.52 -9.58
CA VAL A 100 -0.20 4.53 -8.62
C VAL A 100 -1.12 5.19 -7.61
N ALA A 101 -0.72 6.33 -7.04
CA ALA A 101 -1.52 7.07 -6.07
C ALA A 101 -2.85 7.53 -6.67
N ARG A 102 -2.86 8.03 -7.92
CA ARG A 102 -4.09 8.41 -8.62
C ARG A 102 -5.02 7.23 -8.84
N LYS A 103 -4.49 6.09 -9.31
CA LYS A 103 -5.27 4.84 -9.50
C LYS A 103 -5.88 4.35 -8.19
N ALA A 104 -5.09 4.28 -7.13
CA ALA A 104 -5.56 3.86 -5.81
C ALA A 104 -6.64 4.81 -5.27
N LYS A 105 -6.46 6.14 -5.41
CA LYS A 105 -7.48 7.13 -5.02
C LYS A 105 -8.78 6.93 -5.80
N ARG A 106 -8.73 6.62 -7.09
CA ARG A 106 -9.92 6.34 -7.91
C ARG A 106 -10.67 5.12 -7.43
N ILE A 107 -9.97 4.04 -7.08
CA ILE A 107 -10.60 2.83 -6.52
C ILE A 107 -11.28 3.15 -5.19
N LEU A 108 -10.59 3.86 -4.28
CA LEU A 108 -11.17 4.28 -3.00
C LEU A 108 -12.41 5.15 -3.16
N LYS A 109 -12.38 6.12 -4.09
CA LYS A 109 -13.54 6.97 -4.39
C LYS A 109 -14.74 6.14 -4.84
N ARG A 110 -14.53 5.18 -5.76
CA ARG A 110 -15.60 4.28 -6.24
C ARG A 110 -16.13 3.38 -5.13
N THR A 111 -15.29 2.93 -4.20
CA THR A 111 -15.76 2.10 -3.08
C THR A 111 -16.52 2.93 -2.05
N ASN A 112 -16.07 4.15 -1.76
CA ASN A 112 -16.76 5.05 -0.83
C ASN A 112 -18.10 5.55 -1.39
N SER A 113 -18.18 5.85 -2.69
CA SER A 113 -19.45 6.23 -3.33
C SER A 113 -20.48 5.10 -3.27
N LYS A 114 -20.04 3.85 -3.41
CA LYS A 114 -20.89 2.66 -3.24
C LYS A 114 -21.31 2.38 -1.80
N LYS A 115 -20.63 2.96 -0.81
CA LYS A 115 -20.98 2.82 0.61
C LYS A 115 -21.97 3.90 1.09
N LYS A 116 -22.22 4.92 0.26
CA LYS A 116 -23.17 6.02 0.52
C LYS A 116 -24.54 5.83 -0.15
N ARG A 117 -24.70 4.76 -0.91
CA ARG A 117 -25.99 4.22 -1.39
C ARG A 117 -26.34 3.04 -0.52
#